data_AF-A0A7V3LHS9-F1
#
_entry.id   AF-A0A7V3LHS9-F1
#
_cell.length_a   1.000
_cell.length_b   1.000
_cell.length_c   1.000
_cell.angle_alpha   90.00
_cell.angle_beta   90.00
_cell.angle_gamma   90.00
#
_symmetry.space_group_name_H-M   'P 1'
#
loop_
_entity.id
_entity.type
_entity.pdbx_description
1 polymer ?
#
loop_
_entity_poly.entity_id
_entity_poly.type
_entity_poly.pdbx_seq_one_letter_code
_entity_poly.pdbx_strand_id
1 'polypeptide(L)'
;GERSFDIDEEPPPVSNVCTVFARSEATALLRAGWSVNRVLAAYCAAMAQRVAGLILRLGVEREFFITGGIAKNIGVTRRVEKLIGVEALKLPPDSVLDPQVAGALGAALFAYSLYLKEQRETAGARG
;
A
#
# COMPACT_ATOMS: atom_id res chain seq x y z
N GLY A 1 2.94 -6.24 -9.36
CA GLY A 1 3.38 -7.56 -8.86
C GLY A 1 4.66 -7.96 -9.56
N GLU A 2 5.08 -9.23 -9.48
CA GLU A 2 6.38 -9.71 -10.01
C GLU A 2 6.63 -9.31 -11.47
N ARG A 3 5.63 -9.44 -12.33
CA ARG A 3 5.69 -9.03 -13.75
C ARG A 3 6.13 -7.59 -14.00
N SER A 4 5.98 -6.69 -13.02
CA SER A 4 6.47 -5.31 -13.14
C SER A 4 7.99 -5.17 -12.97
N PHE A 5 8.69 -6.25 -12.64
CA PHE A 5 10.15 -6.35 -12.58
C PHE A 5 10.74 -7.21 -13.70
N ASP A 6 9.90 -7.86 -14.49
CA ASP A 6 10.30 -8.64 -15.67
C ASP A 6 10.39 -7.70 -16.89
N ILE A 7 11.37 -6.79 -16.83
CA ILE A 7 11.66 -5.71 -17.78
C ILE A 7 13.18 -5.46 -17.81
N ASP A 8 13.70 -4.94 -18.94
CA ASP A 8 15.13 -4.63 -19.07
C ASP A 8 15.53 -3.33 -18.35
N GLU A 9 14.65 -2.32 -18.39
CA GLU A 9 14.88 -1.00 -17.80
C GLU A 9 13.58 -0.43 -17.22
N GLU A 10 13.70 0.36 -16.15
CA GLU A 10 12.57 1.05 -15.53
C GLU A 10 12.00 2.12 -16.47
N PRO A 11 10.74 1.99 -16.93
CA PRO A 11 10.16 2.99 -17.81
C PRO A 11 9.76 4.25 -17.04
N PRO A 12 9.56 5.38 -17.75
CA PRO A 12 8.90 6.55 -17.18
C PRO A 12 7.53 6.16 -16.59
N PRO A 13 7.14 6.74 -15.45
CA PRO A 13 5.85 6.48 -14.85
C PRO A 13 4.73 7.07 -15.71
N VAL A 14 3.55 6.45 -15.66
CA VAL A 14 2.31 7.13 -16.09
C VAL A 14 1.93 8.22 -15.09
N SER A 15 0.90 9.01 -15.41
CA SER A 15 0.31 10.00 -14.51
C SER A 15 0.04 9.43 -13.12
N ASN A 16 0.50 10.13 -12.08
CA ASN A 16 0.29 9.77 -10.68
C ASN A 16 -0.72 10.70 -9.97
N VAL A 17 -1.38 11.59 -10.72
CA VAL A 17 -2.33 12.60 -10.21
C VAL A 17 -3.67 11.98 -9.82
N CYS A 18 -4.19 11.07 -10.64
CA CYS A 18 -5.46 10.37 -10.42
C CYS A 18 -5.38 8.97 -11.01
N THR A 19 -5.98 7.99 -10.33
CA THR A 19 -6.02 6.60 -10.81
C THR A 19 -6.75 6.44 -12.14
N VAL A 20 -7.73 7.30 -12.42
CA VAL A 20 -8.44 7.32 -13.71
C VAL A 20 -7.49 7.72 -14.85
N PHE A 21 -6.69 8.78 -14.67
CA PHE A 21 -5.72 9.19 -15.69
C PHE A 21 -4.58 8.20 -15.86
N ALA A 22 -4.05 7.67 -14.74
CA ALA A 22 -3.05 6.61 -14.77
C ALA A 22 -3.52 5.41 -15.62
N ARG A 23 -4.78 5.00 -15.45
CA ARG A 23 -5.39 3.90 -16.20
C ARG A 23 -5.56 4.23 -17.68
N SER A 24 -6.04 5.43 -18.00
CA SER A 24 -6.22 5.87 -19.39
C SER A 24 -4.89 5.89 -20.14
N GLU A 25 -3.84 6.41 -19.51
CA GLU A 25 -2.49 6.45 -20.09
C GLU A 25 -1.88 5.05 -20.23
N ALA A 26 -2.02 4.19 -19.21
CA ALA A 26 -1.58 2.80 -19.31
C ALA A 26 -2.27 2.04 -20.45
N THR A 27 -3.56 2.30 -20.68
CA THR A 27 -4.31 1.73 -21.80
C THR A 27 -3.81 2.26 -23.14
N ALA A 28 -3.44 3.54 -23.21
CA ALA A 28 -2.84 4.13 -24.40
C ALA A 28 -1.47 3.51 -24.72
N LEU A 29 -0.62 3.29 -23.70
CA LEU A 29 0.68 2.62 -23.88
C LEU A 29 0.54 1.18 -24.40
N LEU A 30 -0.43 0.42 -23.88
CA LEU A 30 -0.75 -0.92 -24.41
C LEU A 30 -1.14 -0.86 -25.89
N ARG A 31 -1.98 0.11 -26.28
CA ARG A 31 -2.37 0.31 -27.69
C ARG A 31 -1.21 0.78 -28.57
N ALA A 32 -0.25 1.51 -27.99
CA ALA A 32 0.98 1.91 -28.66
C ALA A 32 2.02 0.77 -28.76
N GLY A 33 1.66 -0.45 -28.35
CA GLY A 33 2.50 -1.64 -28.52
C GLY A 33 3.49 -1.88 -27.37
N TRP A 34 3.39 -1.15 -26.26
CA TRP A 34 4.20 -1.47 -25.09
C TRP A 34 3.83 -2.84 -24.53
N SER A 35 4.84 -3.60 -24.09
CA SER A 35 4.62 -4.88 -23.44
C SER A 35 3.84 -4.70 -22.13
N VAL A 36 3.05 -5.70 -21.76
CA VAL A 36 2.27 -5.68 -20.52
C VAL A 36 3.16 -5.44 -19.31
N ASN A 37 4.33 -6.07 -19.24
CA ASN A 37 5.27 -5.91 -18.14
C ASN A 37 5.79 -4.47 -18.03
N ARG A 38 6.12 -3.84 -19.16
CA ARG A 38 6.57 -2.44 -19.20
C ARG A 38 5.47 -1.48 -18.76
N VAL A 39 4.22 -1.72 -19.16
CA VAL A 39 3.08 -0.91 -18.68
C VAL A 39 2.83 -1.12 -17.19
N LEU A 40 2.93 -2.36 -16.69
CA LEU A 40 2.81 -2.65 -15.27
C LEU A 40 3.91 -1.96 -14.44
N ALA A 41 5.13 -1.91 -14.95
CA ALA A 41 6.25 -1.19 -14.33
C ALA A 41 5.97 0.31 -14.24
N ALA A 42 5.60 0.95 -15.36
CA ALA A 42 5.24 2.37 -15.40
C ALA A 42 4.10 2.71 -14.43
N TYR A 43 3.07 1.85 -14.34
CA TYR A 43 1.97 2.03 -13.41
C TYR A 43 2.40 1.86 -11.94
N CYS A 44 3.22 0.84 -11.65
CA CYS A 44 3.73 0.62 -10.30
C CYS A 44 4.66 1.77 -9.85
N ALA A 45 5.50 2.30 -10.75
CA ALA A 45 6.34 3.45 -10.51
C ALA A 45 5.51 4.70 -10.18
N ALA A 46 4.45 4.96 -10.95
CA ALA A 46 3.53 6.08 -10.70
C ALA A 46 2.90 6.00 -9.30
N MET A 47 2.41 4.82 -8.90
CA MET A 47 1.83 4.62 -7.56
C MET A 47 2.88 4.78 -6.46
N ALA A 48 4.09 4.24 -6.67
CA ALA A 48 5.17 4.33 -5.70
C ALA A 48 5.63 5.77 -5.48
N GLN A 49 5.77 6.56 -6.54
CA GLN A 49 6.13 7.98 -6.45
C GLN A 49 5.08 8.79 -5.69
N ARG A 50 3.79 8.53 -5.91
CA ARG A 50 2.72 9.20 -5.16
C ARG A 50 2.81 8.90 -3.67
N VAL A 51 2.95 7.63 -3.31
CA VAL A 51 3.04 7.20 -1.90
C VAL A 51 4.31 7.74 -1.25
N ALA A 52 5.46 7.59 -1.90
CA ALA A 52 6.73 8.09 -1.39
C ALA A 52 6.72 9.62 -1.21
N GLY A 53 6.12 10.36 -2.13
CA GLY A 53 5.96 11.81 -2.00
C GLY A 53 5.14 12.24 -0.79
N LEU A 54 4.14 11.45 -0.37
CA LEU A 54 3.38 11.70 0.86
C LEU A 54 4.21 11.36 2.11
N ILE A 55 4.92 10.23 2.10
CA ILE A 55 5.77 9.81 3.23
C ILE A 55 6.89 10.82 3.47
N LEU A 56 7.60 11.23 2.41
CA LEU A 56 8.71 12.18 2.51
C LEU A 56 8.27 13.56 3.07
N ARG A 57 7.02 13.97 2.82
CA ARG A 57 6.47 15.22 3.38
C ARG A 57 6.17 15.14 4.87
N LEU A 58 5.82 13.95 5.37
CA LEU A 58 5.54 13.70 6.78
C LEU A 58 6.81 13.42 7.59
N GLY A 59 7.91 13.06 6.91
CA GLY A 59 9.13 12.54 7.52
C GLY A 59 9.16 11.01 7.40
N VAL A 60 10.36 10.46 7.15
CA VAL A 60 10.54 9.01 7.01
C VAL A 60 10.82 8.41 8.37
N GLU A 61 9.86 7.65 8.90
CA GLU A 61 10.05 6.83 10.09
C GLU A 61 10.62 5.45 9.71
N ARG A 62 11.63 5.00 10.44
CA ARG A 62 12.30 3.71 10.17
C ARG A 62 11.38 2.51 10.38
N GLU A 63 10.44 2.61 11.32
CA GLU A 63 9.56 1.51 11.72
C GLU A 63 8.16 1.71 11.15
N PHE A 64 8.05 1.63 9.81
CA PHE A 64 6.75 1.72 9.14
C PHE A 64 6.29 0.35 8.63
N PHE A 65 4.97 0.17 8.59
CA PHE A 65 4.33 -1.06 8.11
C PHE A 65 3.35 -0.72 6.98
N ILE A 66 3.37 -1.50 5.90
CA ILE A 66 2.43 -1.33 4.79
C ILE A 66 1.27 -2.30 4.97
N THR A 67 0.04 -1.77 5.05
CA THR A 67 -1.20 -2.54 5.20
C THR A 67 -2.07 -2.46 3.93
N GLY A 68 -3.21 -3.17 3.94
CA GLY A 68 -4.16 -3.20 2.83
C GLY A 68 -3.67 -4.06 1.66
N GLY A 69 -4.43 -4.03 0.55
CA GLY A 69 -4.10 -4.88 -0.62
C GLY A 69 -2.76 -4.54 -1.26
N ILE A 70 -2.29 -3.30 -1.13
CA ILE A 70 -0.99 -2.86 -1.69
C ILE A 70 0.19 -3.57 -1.01
N ALA A 71 0.05 -3.99 0.25
CA ALA A 71 1.09 -4.70 0.99
C ALA A 71 1.55 -5.99 0.28
N LYS A 72 0.65 -6.64 -0.49
CA LYS A 72 0.94 -7.84 -1.27
C LYS A 72 1.46 -7.54 -2.68
N ASN A 73 1.45 -6.27 -3.10
CA ASN A 73 1.93 -5.86 -4.42
C ASN A 73 3.38 -5.42 -4.36
N ILE A 74 4.30 -6.39 -4.49
CA ILE A 74 5.74 -6.13 -4.48
C ILE A 74 6.20 -5.11 -5.54
N GLY A 75 5.43 -4.94 -6.62
CA GLY A 75 5.74 -3.98 -7.68
C GLY A 75 5.71 -2.54 -7.18
N VAL A 76 4.83 -2.26 -6.21
CA VAL A 76 4.71 -0.93 -5.61
C VAL A 76 5.52 -0.85 -4.32
N THR A 77 5.40 -1.81 -3.41
CA THR A 77 6.04 -1.72 -2.07
C THR A 77 7.55 -1.59 -2.18
N ARG A 78 8.23 -2.43 -2.98
CA ARG A 78 9.69 -2.34 -3.18
C ARG A 78 10.13 -1.03 -3.81
N ARG A 79 9.32 -0.47 -4.71
CA ARG A 79 9.61 0.85 -5.32
C ARG A 79 9.42 1.98 -4.30
N VAL A 80 8.42 1.89 -3.42
CA VAL A 80 8.25 2.83 -2.30
C VAL A 80 9.46 2.76 -1.37
N GLU A 81 9.82 1.56 -0.91
CA GLU A 81 10.99 1.34 -0.02
C GLU A 81 12.27 1.92 -0.63
N LYS A 82 12.52 1.68 -1.92
CA LYS A 82 13.65 2.26 -2.67
C LYS A 82 13.62 3.78 -2.71
N LEU A 83 12.45 4.39 -2.92
CA LEU A 83 12.30 5.85 -3.03
C LEU A 83 12.49 6.55 -1.69
N ILE A 84 12.07 5.93 -0.58
CA ILE A 84 12.19 6.52 0.77
C ILE A 84 13.47 6.09 1.50
N GLY A 85 14.19 5.08 1.00
CA GLY A 85 15.44 4.58 1.57
C GLY A 85 15.27 3.74 2.85
N VAL A 86 14.08 3.18 3.08
CA VAL A 86 13.75 2.39 4.27
C VAL A 86 12.88 1.20 3.87
N GLU A 87 13.21 0.01 4.38
CA GLU A 87 12.38 -1.18 4.20
C GLU A 87 11.19 -1.18 5.14
N ALA A 88 10.02 -1.60 4.65
CA ALA A 88 8.85 -1.77 5.50
C ALA A 88 9.04 -2.99 6.41
N LEU A 89 8.50 -2.90 7.63
CA LEU A 89 8.36 -4.06 8.50
C LEU A 89 7.51 -5.14 7.80
N LYS A 90 7.89 -6.40 8.00
CA LYS A 90 7.19 -7.57 7.45
C LYS A 90 6.69 -8.43 8.58
N LEU A 91 5.53 -9.05 8.37
CA LEU A 91 5.05 -10.06 9.30
C LEU A 91 5.96 -11.29 9.26
N PRO A 92 6.11 -12.00 10.38
CA PRO A 92 6.73 -13.32 10.39
C PRO A 92 6.08 -14.26 9.35
N PRO A 93 6.84 -15.14 8.69
CA PRO A 93 6.29 -16.06 7.68
C PRO A 93 5.20 -16.99 8.20
N ASP A 94 5.23 -17.29 9.50
CA ASP A 94 4.27 -18.13 10.24
C ASP A 94 3.11 -17.33 10.85
N SER A 95 3.04 -16.02 10.60
CA SER A 95 1.97 -15.19 11.11
C SER A 95 0.62 -15.57 10.51
N VAL A 96 -0.38 -15.70 11.38
CA VAL A 96 -1.80 -15.84 10.98
C VAL A 96 -2.42 -14.51 10.52
N LEU A 97 -1.70 -13.39 10.69
CA LEU A 97 -2.18 -12.07 10.34
C LEU A 97 -1.95 -11.80 8.84
N ASP A 98 -2.92 -11.12 8.22
CA ASP A 98 -2.83 -10.68 6.84
C ASP A 98 -2.87 -9.15 6.79
N PRO A 99 -1.84 -8.46 6.25
CA PRO A 99 -1.84 -7.00 6.16
C PRO A 99 -3.04 -6.46 5.40
N GLN A 100 -3.63 -7.24 4.48
CA GLN A 100 -4.80 -6.86 3.71
C GLN A 100 -6.05 -6.62 4.57
N VAL A 101 -6.17 -7.31 5.72
CA VAL A 101 -7.35 -7.19 6.60
C VAL A 101 -7.10 -6.32 7.82
N ALA A 102 -5.91 -5.69 7.94
CA ALA A 102 -5.53 -4.89 9.11
C ALA A 102 -6.57 -3.78 9.44
N GLY A 103 -7.16 -3.13 8.42
CA GLY A 103 -8.20 -2.14 8.63
C GLY A 103 -9.49 -2.71 9.23
N ALA A 104 -9.91 -3.90 8.78
CA ALA A 104 -11.09 -4.58 9.32
C ALA A 104 -10.85 -5.06 10.76
N LEU A 105 -9.64 -5.57 11.03
CA LEU A 105 -9.21 -5.94 12.39
C LEU A 105 -9.24 -4.71 13.32
N GLY A 106 -8.69 -3.58 12.88
CA GLY A 106 -8.74 -2.32 13.63
C GLY A 106 -10.16 -1.87 13.94
N ALA A 107 -11.08 -1.97 12.97
CA ALA A 107 -12.49 -1.65 13.18
C ALA A 107 -13.16 -2.58 14.22
N ALA A 108 -12.89 -3.89 14.18
CA ALA A 108 -13.42 -4.84 15.14
C ALA A 108 -12.90 -4.58 16.56
N LEU A 109 -11.60 -4.32 16.71
CA LEU A 109 -10.98 -3.97 18.00
C LEU A 109 -11.54 -2.65 18.54
N PHE A 110 -11.77 -1.66 17.68
CA PHE A 110 -12.35 -0.38 18.05
C PHE A 110 -13.79 -0.56 18.60
N ALA A 111 -14.63 -1.30 17.88
CA ALA A 111 -15.99 -1.60 18.33
C ALA A 111 -16.00 -2.36 19.66
N TYR A 112 -15.12 -3.35 19.82
CA TYR A 112 -14.96 -4.11 21.06
C TYR A 112 -14.54 -3.22 22.23
N SER A 113 -13.60 -2.29 22.00
CA SER A 113 -13.17 -1.33 23.02
C SER A 113 -14.31 -0.41 23.48
N LEU A 114 -15.17 0.04 22.56
CA LEU A 114 -16.35 0.85 22.90
C LEU A 114 -17.34 0.06 23.75
N TYR A 115 -17.61 -1.19 23.37
CA TYR A 115 -18.48 -2.09 24.15
C TYR A 115 -17.97 -2.30 25.58
N LEU A 116 -16.66 -2.58 25.75
CA LEU A 116 -16.07 -2.77 27.08
C LEU A 116 -16.15 -1.50 27.95
N LYS A 117 -16.01 -0.31 27.34
CA LYS A 117 -16.15 0.96 28.06
C LYS A 117 -17.57 1.13 28.60
N GLU A 118 -18.58 0.88 27.77
CA GLU A 118 -19.99 0.96 28.16
C GLU A 118 -20.34 -0.04 29.28
N GLN A 119 -19.81 -1.27 29.24
CA GLN A 119 -20.02 -2.25 30.30
C GLN A 119 -19.45 -1.79 31.65
N ARG A 120 -18.27 -1.15 31.66
CA ARG A 120 -17.66 -0.62 32.89
C ARG A 120 -18.46 0.54 33.48
N GLU A 121 -18.92 1.46 32.64
CA GLU A 121 -19.76 2.58 33.05
C GLU A 121 -21.11 2.08 33.62
N THR A 122 -21.71 1.08 32.99
CA THR A 122 -22.96 0.46 33.46
C THR A 122 -22.77 -0.31 34.77
N ALA A 123 -21.63 -0.98 34.97
CA ALA A 123 -21.32 -1.69 36.20
C ALA A 123 -21.00 -0.73 37.36
N GLY A 124 -20.28 0.37 37.08
CA GLY A 124 -19.96 1.41 38.07
C GLY A 124 -21.16 2.26 38.49
N ALA A 125 -22.18 2.41 37.64
CA ALA A 125 -23.42 3.13 37.99
C ALA A 125 -24.41 2.30 38.84
N ARG A 126 -24.14 1.00 39.04
CA ARG A 126 -25.01 0.08 39.82
C ARG A 126 -24.45 -0.29 41.20
N GLY A 127 -23.26 0.19 41.55
CA GLY A 127 -22.63 0.02 42.88
C GLY A 127 -22.59 1.35 43.62
#